data_AF-A0A0A8YYZ3-F1
#
_entry.id   AF-A0A0A8YYZ3-F1
#
_cell.length_a   1.000
_cell.length_b   1.000
_cell.length_c   1.000
_cell.angle_alpha   90.00
_cell.angle_beta   90.00
_cell.angle_gamma   90.00
#
_symmetry.space_group_name_H-M   'P 1'
#
loop_
_entity.id
_entity.type
_entity.pdbx_description
1 polymer ?
#
loop_
_entity_poly.entity_id
_entity_poly.type
_entity_poly.pdbx_seq_one_letter_code
_entity_poly.pdbx_strand_id
1 'polypeptide(L)'
;MSVVEPNAQMVHQQVLLQNALIATPMPSSLAKPIIKDIYIAIQNQCGPQAKPSNITSFPPDFILQFSTPIQRDVVQSYGTLKGPYFTLSVQP
;
A
#
# COMPACT_ATOMS: atom_id res chain seq x y z
N MET A 1 -33.87 -16.88 -0.16
CA MET A 1 -32.53 -16.41 -0.60
C MET A 1 -31.53 -16.96 0.39
N SER A 2 -30.60 -17.81 -0.05
CA SER A 2 -29.55 -18.33 0.84
C SER A 2 -28.43 -17.30 0.88
N VAL A 3 -28.23 -16.65 2.03
CA VAL A 3 -27.07 -15.79 2.24
C VAL A 3 -25.88 -16.73 2.43
N VAL A 4 -24.94 -16.72 1.48
CA VAL A 4 -23.73 -17.53 1.57
C VAL A 4 -22.89 -16.97 2.71
N GLU A 5 -22.62 -17.78 3.74
CA GLU A 5 -21.73 -17.38 4.83
C GLU A 5 -20.30 -17.22 4.31
N PRO A 6 -19.55 -16.19 4.76
CA PRO A 6 -18.18 -15.99 4.35
C PRO A 6 -17.32 -17.17 4.80
N ASN A 7 -16.63 -17.82 3.86
CA ASN A 7 -15.65 -18.85 4.21
C ASN A 7 -14.36 -18.21 4.76
N ALA A 8 -13.49 -19.03 5.37
CA ALA A 8 -12.26 -18.55 6.01
C ALA A 8 -11.33 -17.77 5.05
N GLN A 9 -11.34 -18.10 3.75
CA GLN A 9 -10.55 -17.41 2.73
C GLN A 9 -11.08 -15.99 2.47
N MET A 10 -12.41 -15.83 2.39
CA MET A 10 -13.06 -14.53 2.22
C MET A 10 -12.79 -13.62 3.43
N VAL A 11 -12.86 -14.18 4.64
CA VAL A 11 -12.55 -13.43 5.88
C VAL A 11 -11.08 -12.97 5.88
N HIS A 12 -10.15 -13.86 5.50
CA HIS A 12 -8.74 -13.51 5.42
C HIS A 12 -8.44 -12.43 4.37
N GLN A 13 -9.03 -12.54 3.17
CA GLN A 13 -8.92 -11.52 2.12
C GLN A 13 -9.51 -10.19 2.57
N GLN A 14 -10.63 -10.21 3.29
CA GLN A 14 -11.25 -9.01 3.82
C GLN A 14 -10.32 -8.28 4.80
N VAL A 15 -9.64 -9.00 5.69
CA VAL A 15 -8.65 -8.41 6.62
C VAL A 15 -7.47 -7.79 5.86
N LEU A 16 -6.98 -8.44 4.80
CA LEU A 16 -5.90 -7.91 3.97
C LEU A 16 -6.32 -6.63 3.24
N LEU A 17 -7.55 -6.59 2.71
CA LEU A 17 -8.09 -5.40 2.04
C LEU A 17 -8.38 -4.27 3.03
N GLN A 18 -8.84 -4.58 4.25
CA GLN A 18 -9.06 -3.59 5.30
C GLN A 18 -7.77 -2.90 5.75
N ASN A 19 -6.60 -3.50 5.53
CA ASN A 19 -5.30 -2.93 5.84
C ASN A 19 -4.50 -2.61 4.56
N ALA A 20 -5.18 -2.38 3.44
CA ALA A 20 -4.53 -1.95 2.21
C ALA A 20 -4.50 -0.42 2.11
N LEU A 21 -3.54 0.10 1.34
CA LEU A 21 -3.52 1.46 0.82
C LEU A 21 -3.31 1.42 -0.68
N ILE A 22 -3.89 2.38 -1.38
CA ILE A 22 -3.62 2.66 -2.79
C ILE A 22 -2.53 3.72 -2.85
N ALA A 23 -1.46 3.42 -3.59
CA ALA A 23 -0.39 4.34 -3.88
C ALA A 23 -0.41 4.70 -5.37
N THR A 24 -0.76 5.95 -5.67
CA THR A 24 -0.94 6.45 -7.03
C THR A 24 0.19 7.39 -7.41
N PRO A 25 0.87 7.17 -8.56
CA PRO A 25 1.89 8.10 -9.04
C PRO A 25 1.31 9.48 -9.31
N MET A 26 1.93 10.50 -8.71
CA MET A 26 1.59 11.89 -8.99
C MET A 26 2.10 12.30 -10.38
N PRO A 27 1.41 13.23 -11.07
CA PRO A 27 1.82 13.73 -12.39
C PRO A 27 3.23 14.33 -12.45
N SER A 28 3.76 14.81 -11.32
CA SER A 28 5.12 15.34 -11.19
C SER A 28 6.21 14.26 -11.16
N SER A 29 5.84 12.99 -11.18
CA SER A 29 6.80 11.88 -11.20
C SER A 29 7.52 11.82 -12.53
N LEU A 30 8.85 11.90 -12.49
CA LEU A 30 9.71 11.86 -13.67
C LEU A 30 9.94 10.42 -14.17
N ALA A 31 9.74 9.43 -13.31
CA ALA A 31 9.87 8.02 -13.63
C ALA A 31 8.72 7.20 -13.03
N LYS A 32 8.41 6.07 -13.68
CA LYS A 32 7.50 5.07 -13.12
C LYS A 32 8.24 4.26 -12.04
N PRO A 33 7.80 4.30 -10.77
CA PRO A 33 8.45 3.50 -9.73
C PRO A 33 8.26 2.01 -9.98
N ILE A 34 9.28 1.23 -9.65
CA ILE A 34 9.12 -0.23 -9.51
C ILE A 34 8.85 -0.60 -8.05
N ILE A 35 8.29 -1.79 -7.81
CA ILE A 35 7.93 -2.26 -6.46
C ILE A 35 9.08 -2.12 -5.45
N LYS A 36 10.32 -2.43 -5.88
CA LYS A 36 11.51 -2.29 -5.03
C LYS A 36 11.72 -0.85 -4.55
N ASP A 37 11.49 0.13 -5.42
CA ASP A 37 11.65 1.54 -5.07
C ASP A 37 10.61 1.98 -4.04
N ILE A 38 9.40 1.44 -4.13
CA ILE A 38 8.31 1.72 -3.18
C ILE A 38 8.68 1.18 -1.80
N TYR A 39 9.20 -0.06 -1.71
CA TYR A 39 9.70 -0.61 -0.45
C TYR A 39 10.79 0.27 0.16
N ILE A 40 11.75 0.73 -0.64
CA ILE A 40 12.83 1.63 -0.19
C ILE A 40 12.26 2.97 0.27
N ALA A 41 11.32 3.56 -0.48
CA ALA A 41 10.71 4.84 -0.14
C ALA A 41 9.96 4.77 1.20
N ILE A 42 9.20 3.69 1.43
CA ILE A 42 8.50 3.46 2.70
C ILE A 42 9.51 3.23 3.84
N GLN A 43 10.54 2.40 3.62
CA GLN A 43 11.56 2.16 4.64
C GLN A 43 12.30 3.45 5.05
N ASN A 44 12.62 4.30 4.08
CA ASN A 44 13.35 5.54 4.32
C ASN A 44 12.50 6.62 5.00
N GLN A 45 11.20 6.70 4.68
CA GLN A 45 10.30 7.73 5.24
C GLN A 45 9.59 7.28 6.50
N CYS A 46 9.01 6.08 6.48
CA CYS A 46 8.13 5.57 7.53
C CYS A 46 8.86 4.65 8.52
N GLY A 47 10.11 4.28 8.22
CA GLY A 47 10.93 3.39 9.03
C GLY A 47 10.63 1.90 8.81
N PRO A 48 11.45 1.01 9.40
CA PRO A 48 11.37 -0.43 9.17
C PRO A 48 10.10 -1.08 9.72
N GLN A 49 9.45 -0.43 10.70
CA GLN A 49 8.21 -0.93 11.31
C GLN A 49 7.02 -0.85 10.36
N ALA A 50 7.02 0.09 9.42
CA ALA A 50 5.93 0.36 8.49
C ALA A 50 6.04 -0.42 7.16
N LYS A 51 6.78 -1.54 7.17
CA LYS A 51 7.02 -2.35 5.96
C LYS A 51 5.71 -3.02 5.50
N PRO A 52 5.32 -2.87 4.21
CA PRO A 52 4.22 -3.63 3.64
C PRO A 52 4.50 -5.13 3.67
N SER A 53 3.47 -5.94 3.89
CA SER A 53 3.54 -7.40 3.76
C SER A 53 3.62 -7.81 2.30
N ASN A 54 2.95 -7.06 1.42
CA ASN A 54 2.98 -7.26 -0.02
C ASN A 54 2.70 -5.94 -0.75
N ILE A 55 3.21 -5.83 -1.98
CA ILE A 55 2.90 -4.74 -2.90
C ILE A 55 2.51 -5.36 -4.24
N THR A 56 1.28 -5.09 -4.67
CA THR A 56 0.77 -5.53 -5.97
C THR A 56 0.70 -4.35 -6.92
N SER A 57 1.26 -4.51 -8.12
CA SER A 57 1.15 -3.51 -9.18
C SER A 57 -0.22 -3.60 -9.85
N PHE A 58 -0.95 -2.49 -9.91
CA PHE A 58 -2.19 -2.33 -10.65
C PHE A 58 -2.11 -1.04 -11.47
N PRO A 59 -1.40 -1.05 -12.62
CA PRO A 59 -0.97 0.18 -13.28
C PRO A 59 -2.12 1.18 -13.55
N PRO A 60 -1.91 2.49 -13.29
CA PRO A 60 -0.66 3.12 -12.83
C PRO A 60 -0.38 2.95 -11.33
N ASP A 61 -1.35 2.44 -10.58
CA ASP A 61 -1.36 2.38 -9.13
C ASP A 61 -0.66 1.16 -8.55
N PHE A 62 -0.48 1.19 -7.23
CA PHE A 62 0.05 0.09 -6.44
C PHE A 62 -0.82 -0.13 -5.23
N ILE A 63 -1.10 -1.39 -4.92
CA ILE A 63 -1.82 -1.78 -3.71
C ILE A 63 -0.77 -2.19 -2.68
N LEU A 64 -0.64 -1.40 -1.62
CA LEU A 64 0.22 -1.67 -0.47
C LEU A 64 -0.60 -2.43 0.57
N GLN A 65 -0.26 -3.68 0.84
CA GLN A 65 -0.93 -4.48 1.86
C GLN A 65 -0.10 -4.48 3.14
N PHE A 66 -0.77 -4.30 4.28
CA PHE A 66 -0.14 -4.31 5.59
C PHE A 66 -0.72 -5.44 6.46
N SER A 67 0.14 -6.03 7.29
CA SER A 67 -0.30 -7.09 8.21
C SER A 67 -1.12 -6.55 9.38
N THR A 68 -0.93 -5.27 9.73
CA THR A 68 -1.60 -4.63 10.86
C THR A 68 -2.09 -3.24 10.49
N PRO A 69 -3.18 -2.77 11.12
CA PRO A 69 -3.66 -1.40 10.91
C PRO A 69 -2.62 -0.36 11.33
N ILE A 70 -1.83 -0.61 12.38
CA ILE A 70 -0.78 0.31 12.85
C ILE A 70 0.23 0.61 11.73
N GLN A 71 0.68 -0.41 11.00
CA GLN A 71 1.62 -0.22 9.89
C GLN A 71 1.01 0.62 8.77
N ARG A 72 -0.24 0.32 8.41
CA ARG A 72 -1.02 1.06 7.42
C ARG A 72 -1.18 2.51 7.84
N ASP A 73 -1.58 2.76 9.07
CA ASP A 73 -1.85 4.11 9.61
C ASP A 73 -0.57 4.95 9.63
N VAL A 74 0.59 4.35 9.95
CA VAL A 74 1.88 5.04 9.86
C VAL A 74 2.12 5.49 8.42
N VAL A 75 2.05 4.60 7.43
CA VAL A 75 2.28 4.99 6.02
C VAL A 75 1.25 6.03 5.54
N GLN A 76 -0.01 5.87 5.92
CA GLN A 76 -1.08 6.80 5.57
C GLN A 76 -0.86 8.20 6.16
N SER A 77 -0.31 8.30 7.38
CA SER A 77 -0.06 9.59 8.05
C SER A 77 0.93 10.51 7.31
N TYR A 78 1.82 9.94 6.48
CA TYR A 78 2.74 10.72 5.65
C TYR A 78 2.04 11.32 4.42
N GLY A 79 0.90 10.77 4.00
CA GLY A 79 0.09 11.18 2.86
C GLY A 79 0.74 10.98 1.49
N THR A 80 2.06 11.09 1.39
CA THR A 80 2.83 10.90 0.16
C THR A 80 4.09 10.08 0.44
N LEU A 81 4.49 9.27 -0.54
CA LEU A 81 5.77 8.55 -0.55
C LEU A 81 6.67 9.15 -1.61
N LYS A 82 7.77 9.76 -1.18
CA LYS A 82 8.77 10.38 -2.05
C LYS A 82 9.92 9.41 -2.34
N GLY A 83 10.17 9.15 -3.61
CA GLY A 83 11.40 8.50 -4.06
C GLY A 83 12.29 9.48 -4.82
N PRO A 84 13.47 9.02 -5.30
CA PRO A 84 14.42 9.88 -6.01
C PRO A 84 13.84 10.56 -7.26
N TYR A 85 12.92 9.90 -7.97
CA TYR A 85 12.36 10.37 -9.24
C TYR A 85 10.83 10.20 -9.35
N PHE A 86 10.15 9.89 -8.25
CA PHE A 86 8.71 9.67 -8.23
C PHE A 86 8.12 10.18 -6.92
N THR A 87 6.84 10.52 -6.95
CA THR A 87 6.04 10.76 -5.74
C THR A 87 4.75 9.98 -5.88
N LEU A 88 4.39 9.20 -4.86
CA LEU A 88 3.11 8.51 -4.79
C LEU A 88 2.22 9.23 -3.78
N SER A 89 0.98 9.54 -4.15
CA SER A 89 -0.06 9.87 -3.17
C SER A 89 -0.60 8.58 -2.57
N VAL A 90 -0.80 8.56 -1.26
CA VAL A 90 -1.27 7.38 -0.53
C VAL A 90 -2.68 7.63 -0.02
N GLN A 91 -3.60 6.69 -0.30
CA GLN A 91 -5.01 6.77 0.08
C GLN A 91 -5.49 5.41 0.60
N PRO A 92 -6.48 5.37 1.52
CA PRO A 92 -7.10 4.13 1.97
C PRO A 92 -7.91 3.44 0.87
#